data_AF-A0A2V8IN82-F1
#
_entry.id   AF-A0A2V8IN82-F1
#
_cell.length_a   1.000
_cell.length_b   1.000
_cell.length_c   1.000
_cell.angle_alpha   90.00
_cell.angle_beta   90.00
_cell.angle_gamma   90.00
#
_symmetry.space_group_name_H-M   'P 1'
#
loop_
_entity.id
_entity.type
_entity.pdbx_description
1 polymer ?
#
loop_
_entity_poly.entity_id
_entity_poly.type
_entity_poly.pdbx_seq_one_letter_code
_entity_poly.pdbx_strand_id
1 'polypeptide(L)'
;MFDPLDGSSNIDVNACIGTIFSIHHKITKDHEDGSLEDCLQKGSDQIGAGYFIYGSSTMMVYTTGNGVHGFTLDPSLGEFLLSHENIRTPARGKIYSINEGNMHFWDAGTRRYIEHLKEDRKDRGHPYSLRYIGSLVADFHRNLLKGGIFLYPGPKGKLRLLYEASPLAMIVEQAGGAASTGEQRILDIQPTSLHERVPLIIGSREDVEQYNQFYKEAQKSAAD
;
A
#
# COMPACT_ATOMS: atom_id res chain seq x y z
N MET A 1 1.65 5.55 15.18
CA MET A 1 2.88 5.23 14.41
C MET A 1 2.92 6.06 13.14
N PHE A 2 4.10 6.45 12.64
CA PHE A 2 4.19 7.22 11.39
C PHE A 2 5.52 7.01 10.64
N ASP A 3 5.46 7.11 9.32
CA ASP A 3 6.63 7.36 8.46
C ASP A 3 6.67 8.87 8.17
N PRO A 4 7.65 9.61 8.69
CA PRO A 4 7.72 11.05 8.50
C PRO A 4 7.87 11.44 7.03
N LEU A 5 8.59 10.64 6.24
CA LEU A 5 8.98 11.01 4.88
C LEU A 5 9.21 9.78 3.99
N ASP A 6 8.11 9.21 3.50
CA ASP A 6 8.12 8.18 2.47
C ASP A 6 8.72 8.73 1.17
N GLY A 7 9.52 7.88 0.50
CA GLY A 7 10.16 8.24 -0.75
C GLY A 7 11.27 9.27 -0.59
N SER A 8 11.88 9.41 0.59
CA SER A 8 12.94 10.40 0.85
C SER A 8 14.11 10.38 -0.16
N SER A 9 14.41 9.25 -0.80
CA SER A 9 15.39 9.17 -1.91
C SER A 9 15.01 10.00 -3.14
N ASN A 10 13.76 10.46 -3.23
CA ASN A 10 13.21 11.21 -4.36
C ASN A 10 13.23 12.73 -4.14
N ILE A 11 13.67 13.20 -2.95
CA ILE A 11 13.75 14.62 -2.61
C ILE A 11 14.66 15.36 -3.60
N ASP A 12 15.86 14.84 -3.82
CA ASP A 12 16.90 15.48 -4.63
C ASP A 12 16.53 15.60 -6.12
N VAL A 13 15.55 14.82 -6.58
CA VAL A 13 15.09 14.79 -7.98
C VAL A 13 13.71 15.42 -8.16
N ASN A 14 13.20 16.12 -7.14
CA ASN A 14 11.91 16.82 -7.17
C ASN A 14 10.74 15.90 -7.57
N ALA A 15 10.79 14.64 -7.17
CA ALA A 15 9.70 13.69 -7.37
C ALA A 15 8.75 13.67 -6.16
N CYS A 16 7.58 13.06 -6.33
CA CYS A 16 6.57 13.00 -5.29
C CYS A 16 7.05 12.18 -4.08
N ILE A 17 6.79 12.71 -2.90
CA ILE A 17 7.09 12.11 -1.58
C ILE A 17 5.84 12.18 -0.70
N GLY A 18 5.88 11.62 0.50
CA GLY A 18 4.72 11.62 1.38
C GLY A 18 5.02 11.38 2.85
N THR A 19 3.99 11.49 3.69
CA THR A 19 4.02 11.10 5.10
C THR A 19 2.91 10.10 5.31
N ILE A 20 3.15 9.03 6.07
CA ILE A 20 2.15 8.00 6.36
C ILE A 20 1.92 7.95 7.86
N PHE A 21 0.67 7.80 8.30
CA PHE A 21 0.36 7.69 9.72
C PHE A 21 -0.69 6.61 10.00
N SER A 22 -0.58 6.03 11.19
CA SER A 22 -1.43 4.99 11.75
C SER A 22 -1.75 5.34 13.21
N ILE A 23 -3.02 5.23 13.57
CA ILE A 23 -3.55 5.58 14.89
C ILE A 23 -4.20 4.33 15.50
N HIS A 24 -3.80 4.02 16.72
CA HIS A 24 -4.36 2.96 17.55
C HIS A 24 -4.80 3.54 18.90
N HIS A 25 -5.71 2.85 19.57
CA HIS A 25 -5.90 3.06 21.00
C HIS A 25 -4.72 2.48 21.78
N LYS A 26 -4.37 3.13 22.87
CA LYS A 26 -3.52 2.54 23.90
C LYS A 26 -4.27 1.38 24.57
N ILE A 27 -3.61 0.24 24.73
CA ILE A 27 -4.16 -0.97 25.35
C ILE A 27 -3.65 -1.18 26.78
N THR A 28 -2.45 -0.67 27.09
CA THR A 28 -1.92 -0.72 28.45
C THR A 28 -2.67 0.23 29.38
N LYS A 29 -3.08 -0.28 30.55
CA LYS A 29 -3.80 0.50 31.57
C LYS A 29 -2.88 1.03 32.66
N ASP A 30 -1.82 0.29 32.97
CA ASP A 30 -0.97 0.53 34.14
C ASP A 30 0.29 1.37 33.84
N HIS A 31 0.52 1.74 32.57
CA HIS A 31 1.66 2.55 32.14
C HIS A 31 1.17 3.89 31.60
N GLU A 32 1.26 4.99 32.34
CA GLU A 32 0.77 6.32 31.90
C GLU A 32 1.34 6.73 30.54
N ASP A 33 2.64 6.57 30.34
CA ASP A 33 3.37 6.93 29.11
C ASP A 33 3.24 5.90 27.96
N GLY A 34 2.53 4.80 28.20
CA GLY A 34 2.44 3.68 27.26
C GLY A 34 3.66 2.76 27.27
N SER A 35 3.56 1.67 26.51
CA SER A 35 4.58 0.64 26.38
C SER A 35 4.77 0.23 24.92
N LEU A 36 5.78 -0.61 24.67
CA LEU A 36 5.99 -1.20 23.35
C LEU A 36 4.76 -2.00 22.86
N GLU A 37 4.02 -2.62 23.77
CA GLU A 37 2.82 -3.40 23.46
C GLU A 37 1.75 -2.54 22.76
N ASP A 38 1.63 -1.27 23.17
CA ASP A 38 0.71 -0.32 22.55
C ASP A 38 1.05 -0.03 21.07
N CYS A 39 2.30 -0.26 20.67
CA CYS A 39 2.75 -0.08 19.29
C CYS A 39 2.69 -1.39 18.48
N LEU A 40 2.69 -2.56 19.12
CA LEU A 40 2.72 -3.88 18.47
C LEU A 40 1.32 -4.49 18.32
N GLN A 41 0.36 -3.66 17.90
CA GLN A 41 -1.02 -4.08 17.63
C GLN A 41 -1.21 -4.43 16.16
N LYS A 42 -2.21 -5.26 15.84
CA LYS A 42 -2.49 -5.62 14.45
C LYS A 42 -2.96 -4.40 13.66
N GLY A 43 -2.79 -4.46 12.35
CA GLY A 43 -3.33 -3.43 11.46
C GLY A 43 -4.87 -3.36 11.52
N SER A 44 -5.55 -4.47 11.81
CA SER A 44 -7.00 -4.51 11.97
C SER A 44 -7.51 -3.76 13.21
N ASP A 45 -6.65 -3.45 14.17
CA ASP A 45 -6.97 -2.70 15.39
C ASP A 45 -6.79 -1.18 15.22
N GLN A 46 -6.41 -0.71 14.02
CA GLN A 46 -6.30 0.72 13.71
C GLN A 46 -7.66 1.41 13.81
N ILE A 47 -7.70 2.56 14.49
CA ILE A 47 -8.89 3.44 14.55
C ILE A 47 -8.86 4.55 13.51
N GLY A 48 -7.69 4.80 12.92
CA GLY A 48 -7.53 5.73 11.83
C GLY A 48 -6.18 5.56 11.16
N ALA A 49 -6.15 5.80 9.86
CA ALA A 49 -4.94 5.77 9.07
C ALA A 49 -5.05 6.77 7.93
N GLY A 50 -3.91 7.28 7.49
CA GLY A 50 -3.87 8.22 6.39
C GLY A 50 -2.47 8.45 5.86
N TYR A 51 -2.40 9.26 4.83
CA TYR A 51 -1.16 9.76 4.29
C TYR A 51 -1.33 11.19 3.77
N PHE A 52 -0.20 11.89 3.73
CA PHE A 52 -0.02 13.10 2.96
C PHE A 52 0.79 12.75 1.72
N ILE A 53 0.40 13.29 0.58
CA ILE A 53 1.20 13.26 -0.65
C ILE A 53 1.63 14.68 -0.98
N TYR A 54 2.93 14.86 -1.16
CA TYR A 54 3.58 16.11 -1.54
C TYR A 54 3.99 15.99 -3.02
N GLY A 55 3.02 16.25 -3.90
CA GLY A 55 3.19 16.17 -5.35
C GLY A 55 3.03 17.53 -6.02
N SER A 56 2.40 17.54 -7.20
CA SER A 56 2.00 18.80 -7.87
C SER A 56 1.01 19.63 -7.05
N SER A 57 0.30 18.98 -6.13
CA SER A 57 -0.46 19.59 -5.05
C SER A 57 -0.26 18.76 -3.78
N THR A 58 -0.44 19.39 -2.62
CA THR A 58 -0.41 18.69 -1.35
C THR A 58 -1.80 18.17 -1.03
N MET A 59 -1.93 16.86 -0.81
CA MET A 59 -3.19 16.25 -0.40
C MET A 59 -3.05 15.45 0.89
N MET A 60 -4.08 15.48 1.71
CA MET A 60 -4.26 14.60 2.86
C MET A 60 -5.36 13.60 2.53
N VAL A 61 -5.09 12.31 2.68
CA VAL A 61 -6.07 11.24 2.48
C VAL A 61 -6.12 10.37 3.72
N TYR A 62 -7.31 10.16 4.30
CA TYR A 62 -7.44 9.35 5.51
C TYR A 62 -8.77 8.59 5.60
N THR A 63 -8.81 7.66 6.55
CA THR A 63 -10.00 6.92 6.97
C THR A 63 -10.03 6.74 8.49
N THR A 64 -11.22 6.64 9.05
CA THR A 64 -11.50 6.22 10.44
C THR A 64 -12.35 4.95 10.50
N GLY A 65 -12.38 4.17 9.41
CA GLY A 65 -13.16 2.94 9.29
C GLY A 65 -14.52 3.09 8.59
N ASN A 66 -14.89 4.30 8.17
CA ASN A 66 -16.13 4.60 7.44
C ASN A 66 -15.84 5.33 6.13
N GLY A 67 -15.22 4.63 5.18
CA GLY A 67 -14.85 5.21 3.88
C GLY A 67 -13.53 5.97 3.91
N VAL A 68 -13.12 6.47 2.74
CA VAL A 68 -11.83 7.13 2.54
C VAL A 68 -12.07 8.53 1.97
N HIS A 69 -11.43 9.55 2.53
CA HIS A 69 -11.64 10.94 2.12
C HIS A 69 -10.33 11.62 1.78
N GLY A 70 -10.32 12.37 0.69
CA GLY A 70 -9.18 13.15 0.22
C GLY A 70 -9.45 14.66 0.30
N PHE A 71 -8.47 15.38 0.81
CA PHE A 71 -8.48 16.83 0.97
C PHE A 71 -7.27 17.42 0.28
N THR A 72 -7.44 18.54 -0.40
CA THR A 72 -6.34 19.25 -1.09
C THR A 72 -6.05 20.55 -0.36
N LEU A 73 -4.78 20.82 -0.10
CA LEU A 73 -4.34 22.07 0.50
C LEU A 73 -4.51 23.23 -0.50
N ASP A 74 -5.21 24.28 -0.09
CA ASP A 74 -5.13 25.59 -0.74
C ASP A 74 -4.05 26.41 -0.02
N PRO A 75 -2.87 26.64 -0.64
CA PRO A 75 -1.79 27.39 -0.01
C PRO A 75 -2.14 28.86 0.28
N SER A 76 -3.12 29.42 -0.43
CA SER A 76 -3.56 30.81 -0.26
C SER A 76 -4.36 30.99 1.02
N LEU A 77 -5.10 29.96 1.42
CA LEU A 77 -5.92 29.92 2.64
C LEU A 77 -5.19 29.25 3.81
N GLY A 78 -4.25 28.35 3.52
CA GLY A 78 -3.60 27.51 4.53
C GLY A 78 -4.49 26.39 5.04
N GLU A 79 -5.51 25.99 4.27
CA GLU A 79 -6.53 25.01 4.69
C GLU A 79 -6.63 23.83 3.73
N PHE A 80 -6.93 22.65 4.29
CA PHE A 80 -7.25 21.45 3.52
C PHE A 80 -8.74 21.40 3.22
N LEU A 81 -9.10 21.51 1.94
CA LEU A 81 -10.48 21.49 1.47
C LEU A 81 -10.85 20.10 0.98
N LEU A 82 -12.06 19.62 1.31
CA LEU A 82 -12.57 18.35 0.82
C LEU A 82 -12.61 18.37 -0.71
N SER A 83 -11.82 17.50 -1.34
CA SER A 83 -11.71 17.42 -2.81
C SER A 83 -12.20 16.07 -3.35
N HIS A 84 -12.18 15.03 -2.52
CA HIS A 84 -12.60 13.68 -2.89
C HIS A 84 -13.36 13.03 -1.73
N GLU A 85 -14.68 13.02 -1.81
CA GLU A 85 -15.53 12.33 -0.83
C GLU A 85 -15.65 10.83 -1.17
N ASN A 86 -15.50 9.97 -0.16
CA ASN A 86 -15.72 8.52 -0.26
C ASN A 86 -15.02 7.87 -1.46
N ILE A 87 -13.69 8.00 -1.51
CA ILE A 87 -12.84 7.40 -2.55
C ILE A 87 -13.08 5.88 -2.59
N ARG A 88 -13.36 5.37 -3.79
CA ARG A 88 -13.49 3.95 -4.09
C ARG A 88 -12.47 3.55 -5.14
N THR A 89 -11.66 2.54 -4.85
CA THR A 89 -10.73 2.00 -5.85
C THR A 89 -11.49 1.11 -6.84
N PRO A 90 -11.17 1.16 -8.14
CA PRO A 90 -11.69 0.19 -9.09
C PRO A 90 -11.39 -1.25 -8.67
N ALA A 91 -12.34 -2.16 -8.88
CA ALA A 91 -12.18 -3.58 -8.53
C ALA A 91 -11.01 -4.23 -9.29
N ARG A 92 -10.78 -3.79 -10.53
CA ARG A 92 -9.66 -4.16 -11.40
C ARG A 92 -9.11 -2.92 -12.11
N GLY A 93 -7.78 -2.84 -12.21
CA GLY A 93 -7.08 -1.76 -12.88
C GLY A 93 -6.49 -2.16 -14.23
N LYS A 94 -5.64 -1.26 -14.75
CA LYS A 94 -4.83 -1.47 -15.96
C LYS A 94 -3.39 -0.99 -15.77
N ILE A 95 -2.97 -0.87 -14.51
CA ILE A 95 -1.66 -0.33 -14.12
C ILE A 95 -1.02 -1.33 -13.16
N TYR A 96 0.26 -1.59 -13.36
CA TYR A 96 1.07 -2.29 -12.37
C TYR A 96 2.30 -1.46 -12.02
N SER A 97 2.70 -1.55 -10.76
CA SER A 97 3.74 -0.72 -10.16
C SER A 97 4.72 -1.60 -9.41
N ILE A 98 5.88 -1.83 -10.02
CA ILE A 98 6.95 -2.67 -9.46
C ILE A 98 8.29 -2.19 -10.02
N ASN A 99 9.37 -2.32 -9.22
CA ASN A 99 10.72 -2.10 -9.73
C ASN A 99 11.21 -3.31 -10.54
N GLU A 100 11.03 -3.27 -11.86
CA GLU A 100 11.46 -4.34 -12.77
C GLU A 100 12.98 -4.59 -12.78
N GLY A 101 13.80 -3.65 -12.32
CA GLY A 101 15.24 -3.86 -12.15
C GLY A 101 15.58 -5.00 -11.17
N ASN A 102 14.63 -5.40 -10.31
CA ASN A 102 14.79 -6.50 -9.36
C ASN A 102 14.29 -7.85 -9.90
N MET A 103 13.97 -7.98 -11.20
CA MET A 103 13.36 -9.19 -11.77
C MET A 103 14.06 -10.50 -11.38
N HIS A 104 15.40 -10.49 -11.33
CA HIS A 104 16.19 -11.68 -10.98
C HIS A 104 15.97 -12.17 -9.55
N PHE A 105 15.52 -11.32 -8.63
CA PHE A 105 15.27 -11.64 -7.22
C PHE A 105 13.83 -12.05 -6.95
N TRP A 106 12.94 -11.93 -7.93
CA TRP A 106 11.54 -12.30 -7.76
C TRP A 106 11.37 -13.82 -7.70
N ASP A 107 10.41 -14.28 -6.92
CA ASP A 107 9.93 -15.65 -6.97
C ASP A 107 9.25 -15.95 -8.33
N ALA A 108 9.06 -17.22 -8.62
CA ALA A 108 8.48 -17.65 -9.89
C ALA A 108 7.03 -17.17 -10.08
N GLY A 109 6.25 -17.03 -8.99
CA GLY A 109 4.86 -16.57 -9.05
C GLY A 109 4.79 -15.10 -9.46
N THR A 110 5.60 -14.25 -8.82
CA THR A 110 5.75 -12.84 -9.19
C THR A 110 6.16 -12.69 -10.65
N ARG A 111 7.19 -13.43 -11.11
CA ARG A 111 7.63 -13.33 -12.53
C ARG A 111 6.51 -13.68 -13.50
N ARG A 112 5.84 -14.82 -13.29
CA ARG A 112 4.73 -15.27 -14.15
C ARG A 112 3.56 -14.29 -14.14
N TYR A 113 3.23 -13.70 -12.98
CA TYR A 113 2.19 -12.68 -12.90
C TYR A 113 2.54 -11.43 -13.71
N ILE A 114 3.78 -10.93 -13.60
CA ILE A 114 4.22 -9.77 -14.38
C ILE A 114 4.25 -10.07 -15.89
N GLU A 115 4.69 -11.27 -16.29
CA GLU A 115 4.61 -11.72 -17.68
C GLU A 115 3.16 -11.78 -18.18
N HIS A 116 2.24 -12.29 -17.35
CA HIS A 116 0.82 -12.34 -17.65
C HIS A 116 0.24 -10.95 -17.93
N LEU A 117 0.55 -9.96 -17.09
CA LEU A 117 0.10 -8.57 -17.27
C LEU A 117 0.62 -7.91 -18.56
N LYS A 118 1.71 -8.42 -19.14
CA LYS A 118 2.34 -7.92 -20.37
C LYS A 118 1.82 -8.59 -21.65
N GLU A 119 1.03 -9.66 -21.55
CA GLU A 119 0.47 -10.35 -22.70
C GLU A 119 -0.37 -9.38 -23.57
N ASP A 120 -0.29 -9.49 -24.91
CA ASP A 120 -1.15 -8.70 -25.81
C ASP A 120 -2.55 -9.32 -25.91
N ARG A 121 -3.37 -9.10 -24.88
CA ARG A 121 -4.71 -9.65 -24.72
C ARG A 121 -5.73 -8.54 -24.47
N LYS A 122 -6.00 -7.75 -25.51
CA LYS A 122 -6.94 -6.62 -25.46
C LYS A 122 -8.35 -7.02 -25.04
N ASP A 123 -8.76 -8.25 -25.36
CA ASP A 123 -10.02 -8.86 -24.92
C ASP A 123 -10.16 -8.96 -23.40
N ARG A 124 -9.03 -8.96 -22.68
CA ARG A 124 -8.94 -9.07 -21.22
C ARG A 124 -8.45 -7.79 -20.54
N GLY A 125 -8.39 -6.68 -21.27
CA GLY A 125 -7.91 -5.41 -20.73
C GLY A 125 -6.39 -5.29 -20.61
N HIS A 126 -5.64 -6.19 -21.24
CA HIS A 126 -4.17 -6.18 -21.33
C HIS A 126 -3.68 -5.45 -22.61
N PRO A 127 -2.38 -5.11 -22.70
CA PRO A 127 -1.38 -5.14 -21.63
C PRO A 127 -1.63 -4.06 -20.58
N TYR A 128 -1.21 -4.33 -19.34
CA TYR A 128 -1.23 -3.31 -18.30
C TYR A 128 -0.10 -2.30 -18.54
N SER A 129 -0.32 -1.05 -18.15
CA SER A 129 0.70 0.00 -18.19
C SER A 129 1.61 -0.08 -16.97
N LEU A 130 2.93 -0.17 -17.18
CA LEU A 130 3.91 0.01 -16.11
C LEU A 130 3.93 1.47 -15.66
N ARG A 131 3.73 1.72 -14.36
CA ARG A 131 4.00 3.01 -13.72
C ARG A 131 4.67 2.76 -12.38
N TYR A 132 5.86 3.31 -12.19
CA TYR A 132 6.60 3.19 -10.95
C TYR A 132 7.34 4.49 -10.69
N ILE A 133 6.82 5.29 -9.76
CA ILE A 133 7.39 6.58 -9.35
C ILE A 133 8.58 6.34 -8.42
N GLY A 134 8.51 5.28 -7.61
CA GLY A 134 9.55 4.97 -6.61
C GLY A 134 9.30 5.66 -5.26
N SER A 135 8.11 6.19 -5.03
CA SER A 135 7.57 6.53 -3.69
C SER A 135 6.33 5.68 -3.48
N LEU A 136 6.25 5.01 -2.32
CA LEU A 136 5.12 4.16 -1.98
C LEU A 136 3.82 4.97 -1.99
N VAL A 137 3.82 6.13 -1.34
CA VAL A 137 2.65 7.02 -1.27
C VAL A 137 2.21 7.47 -2.66
N ALA A 138 3.15 7.87 -3.52
CA ALA A 138 2.83 8.37 -4.84
C ALA A 138 2.25 7.28 -5.77
N ASP A 139 2.86 6.09 -5.75
CA ASP A 139 2.38 4.95 -6.52
C ASP A 139 1.04 4.43 -5.98
N PHE A 140 0.88 4.37 -4.65
CA PHE A 140 -0.37 4.01 -3.99
C PHE A 140 -1.50 4.97 -4.34
N HIS A 141 -1.28 6.29 -4.22
CA HIS A 141 -2.31 7.30 -4.48
C HIS A 141 -2.86 7.23 -5.90
N ARG A 142 -1.97 7.08 -6.89
CA ARG A 142 -2.40 6.89 -8.29
C ARG A 142 -3.24 5.63 -8.44
N ASN A 143 -2.79 4.50 -7.90
CA ASN A 143 -3.49 3.23 -8.04
C ASN A 143 -4.81 3.21 -7.27
N LEU A 144 -4.91 3.92 -6.15
CA LEU A 144 -6.15 4.12 -5.39
C LEU A 144 -7.23 4.81 -6.25
N LEU A 145 -6.84 5.82 -7.03
CA LEU A 145 -7.78 6.60 -7.86
C LEU A 145 -8.04 5.98 -9.25
N LYS A 146 -7.03 5.35 -9.86
CA LYS A 146 -7.11 4.83 -11.24
C LYS A 146 -7.29 3.32 -11.32
N GLY A 147 -7.18 2.62 -10.20
CA GLY A 147 -7.10 1.17 -10.16
C GLY A 147 -5.72 0.67 -10.59
N GLY A 148 -5.42 -0.55 -10.18
CA GLY A 148 -4.18 -1.24 -10.48
C GLY A 148 -3.54 -1.79 -9.22
N ILE A 149 -2.30 -2.24 -9.36
CA ILE A 149 -1.60 -2.97 -8.31
C ILE A 149 -0.19 -2.43 -8.10
N PHE A 150 0.17 -2.24 -6.84
CA PHE A 150 1.54 -2.00 -6.42
C PHE A 150 2.12 -3.26 -5.80
N LEU A 151 3.35 -3.61 -6.19
CA LEU A 151 4.05 -4.79 -5.73
C LEU A 151 5.44 -4.42 -5.22
N TYR A 152 5.71 -4.81 -3.97
CA TYR A 152 7.04 -4.86 -3.38
C TYR A 152 7.29 -6.26 -2.81
N PRO A 153 7.54 -7.27 -3.67
CA PRO A 153 7.68 -8.66 -3.27
C PRO A 153 9.07 -8.95 -2.65
N GLY A 154 9.24 -10.18 -2.17
CA GLY A 154 10.51 -10.71 -1.64
C GLY A 154 10.38 -11.24 -0.21
N PRO A 155 11.21 -12.20 0.22
CA PRO A 155 10.95 -13.05 1.39
C PRO A 155 10.82 -12.30 2.74
N LYS A 156 11.39 -11.10 2.87
CA LYS A 156 11.19 -10.22 4.04
C LYS A 156 10.60 -8.87 3.68
N GLY A 157 10.35 -8.61 2.40
CA GLY A 157 10.06 -7.27 1.87
C GLY A 157 11.10 -6.20 2.24
N LYS A 158 10.79 -4.95 1.89
CA LYS A 158 11.57 -3.76 2.31
C LYS A 158 10.76 -2.81 3.18
N LEU A 159 9.45 -2.75 2.96
CA LEU A 159 8.53 -1.84 3.62
C LEU A 159 8.22 -2.32 5.03
N ARG A 160 7.92 -1.40 5.94
CA ARG A 160 7.68 -1.70 7.35
C ARG A 160 6.20 -1.89 7.60
N LEU A 161 5.90 -2.90 8.41
CA LEU A 161 4.54 -3.32 8.66
C LEU A 161 3.72 -2.20 9.34
N LEU A 162 4.24 -1.60 10.40
CA LEU A 162 3.48 -0.72 11.30
C LEU A 162 3.19 0.68 10.73
N TYR A 163 4.08 1.22 9.91
CA TYR A 163 4.01 2.62 9.49
C TYR A 163 4.08 2.84 7.97
N GLU A 164 4.20 1.78 7.18
CA GLU A 164 4.03 1.83 5.72
C GLU A 164 2.88 0.92 5.26
N ALA A 165 2.95 -0.39 5.54
CA ALA A 165 2.01 -1.36 4.99
C ALA A 165 0.62 -1.33 5.64
N SER A 166 0.53 -1.42 6.97
CA SER A 166 -0.74 -1.46 7.72
C SER A 166 -1.63 -0.22 7.51
N PRO A 167 -1.11 1.03 7.59
CA PRO A 167 -1.95 2.20 7.35
C PRO A 167 -2.50 2.26 5.92
N LEU A 168 -1.69 1.97 4.91
CA LEU A 168 -2.16 1.97 3.52
C LEU A 168 -3.12 0.80 3.24
N ALA A 169 -2.94 -0.34 3.90
CA ALA A 169 -3.86 -1.46 3.84
C ALA A 169 -5.25 -1.11 4.41
N MET A 170 -5.32 -0.37 5.52
CA MET A 170 -6.61 0.11 6.06
C MET A 170 -7.31 1.01 5.05
N ILE A 171 -6.58 1.94 4.42
CA ILE A 171 -7.13 2.83 3.40
C ILE A 171 -7.64 2.06 2.19
N VAL A 172 -6.84 1.15 1.64
CA VAL A 172 -7.25 0.44 0.41
C VAL A 172 -8.46 -0.45 0.64
N GLU A 173 -8.55 -1.12 1.78
CA GLU A 173 -9.69 -1.98 2.10
C GLU A 173 -10.97 -1.16 2.31
N GLN A 174 -10.87 -0.02 2.98
CA GLN A 174 -11.98 0.95 3.11
C GLN A 174 -12.42 1.50 1.75
N ALA A 175 -11.51 1.65 0.80
CA ALA A 175 -11.82 2.01 -0.58
C ALA A 175 -12.35 0.84 -1.44
N GLY A 176 -12.39 -0.39 -0.91
CA GLY A 176 -12.88 -1.60 -1.62
C GLY A 176 -11.81 -2.41 -2.36
N GLY A 177 -10.53 -2.14 -2.13
CA GLY A 177 -9.40 -2.91 -2.64
C GLY A 177 -8.91 -3.96 -1.64
N ALA A 178 -7.66 -4.40 -1.79
CA ALA A 178 -7.03 -5.40 -0.93
C ALA A 178 -5.53 -5.16 -0.73
N ALA A 179 -4.99 -5.70 0.36
CA ALA A 179 -3.56 -5.71 0.67
C ALA A 179 -3.13 -7.08 1.21
N SER A 180 -2.05 -7.65 0.64
CA SER A 180 -1.59 -9.01 0.89
C SER A 180 -0.06 -9.10 0.90
N THR A 181 0.49 -10.10 1.58
CA THR A 181 1.89 -10.52 1.43
C THR A 181 2.11 -11.45 0.21
N GLY A 182 1.03 -11.88 -0.43
CA GLY A 182 0.96 -13.04 -1.33
C GLY A 182 0.22 -14.22 -0.68
N GLU A 183 0.30 -14.33 0.65
CA GLU A 183 -0.28 -15.44 1.42
C GLU A 183 -1.30 -14.97 2.45
N GLN A 184 -0.96 -13.93 3.21
CA GLN A 184 -1.71 -13.42 4.35
C GLN A 184 -2.15 -11.97 4.10
N ARG A 185 -3.35 -11.63 4.58
CA ARG A 185 -3.85 -10.24 4.61
C ARG A 185 -3.00 -9.38 5.53
N ILE A 186 -2.59 -8.20 5.05
CA ILE A 186 -1.66 -7.31 5.78
C ILE A 186 -2.18 -6.92 7.16
N LEU A 187 -3.47 -6.59 7.27
CA LEU A 187 -4.05 -6.13 8.53
C LEU A 187 -4.13 -7.20 9.62
N ASP A 188 -4.04 -8.48 9.26
CA ASP A 188 -4.14 -9.59 10.22
C ASP A 188 -2.79 -10.05 10.78
N ILE A 189 -1.69 -9.47 10.30
CA ILE A 189 -0.33 -9.80 10.75
C ILE A 189 -0.12 -9.24 12.15
N GLN A 190 0.31 -10.10 13.08
CA GLN A 190 0.73 -9.71 14.43
C GLN A 190 2.19 -9.21 14.38
N PRO A 191 2.45 -7.92 14.64
CA PRO A 191 3.81 -7.40 14.67
C PRO A 191 4.58 -7.99 15.85
N THR A 192 5.84 -8.32 15.61
CA THR A 192 6.80 -8.83 16.59
C THR A 192 7.89 -7.81 16.93
N SER A 193 8.06 -6.76 16.10
CA SER A 193 8.99 -5.66 16.35
C SER A 193 8.56 -4.37 15.67
N LEU A 194 9.05 -3.22 16.17
CA LEU A 194 8.70 -1.90 15.62
C LEU A 194 9.08 -1.72 14.16
N HIS A 195 10.18 -2.32 13.74
CA HIS A 195 10.77 -2.15 12.41
C HIS A 195 10.62 -3.41 11.55
N GLU A 196 9.65 -4.26 11.88
CA GLU A 196 9.36 -5.46 11.11
C GLU A 196 9.05 -5.10 9.66
N ARG A 197 9.73 -5.79 8.74
CA ARG A 197 9.54 -5.62 7.31
C ARG A 197 8.57 -6.66 6.78
N VAL A 198 7.83 -6.28 5.75
CA VAL A 198 6.81 -7.12 5.14
C VAL A 198 6.80 -6.96 3.61
N PRO A 199 6.60 -8.04 2.85
CA PRO A 199 6.24 -7.93 1.43
C PRO A 199 4.88 -7.23 1.31
N LEU A 200 4.70 -6.37 0.31
CA LEU A 200 3.44 -5.63 0.14
C LEU A 200 2.92 -5.70 -1.28
N ILE A 201 1.76 -6.33 -1.44
CA ILE A 201 0.99 -6.38 -2.68
C ILE A 201 -0.33 -5.68 -2.38
N ILE A 202 -0.59 -4.54 -3.01
CA ILE A 202 -1.69 -3.65 -2.60
C ILE A 202 -2.33 -2.95 -3.79
N GLY A 203 -3.67 -2.85 -3.80
CA GLY A 203 -4.39 -2.12 -4.84
C GLY A 203 -5.80 -2.65 -5.09
N SER A 204 -6.21 -2.65 -6.35
CA SER A 204 -7.46 -3.20 -6.85
C SER A 204 -7.63 -4.66 -6.43
N ARG A 205 -8.78 -4.99 -5.82
CA ARG A 205 -9.02 -6.28 -5.17
C ARG A 205 -8.78 -7.47 -6.11
N GLU A 206 -9.32 -7.42 -7.32
CA GLU A 206 -9.20 -8.54 -8.27
C GLU A 206 -7.77 -8.72 -8.79
N ASP A 207 -6.99 -7.64 -8.89
CA ASP A 207 -5.58 -7.71 -9.29
C ASP A 207 -4.74 -8.37 -8.18
N VAL A 208 -4.99 -8.00 -6.92
CA VAL A 208 -4.32 -8.59 -5.74
C VAL A 208 -4.68 -10.06 -5.56
N GLU A 209 -5.96 -10.41 -5.72
CA GLU A 209 -6.42 -11.81 -5.68
C GLU A 209 -5.77 -12.65 -6.78
N GLN A 210 -5.67 -12.12 -7.99
CA GLN A 210 -5.00 -12.79 -9.11
C GLN A 210 -3.50 -12.99 -8.80
N TYR A 211 -2.80 -11.96 -8.30
CA TYR A 211 -1.40 -12.12 -7.88
C TYR A 211 -1.25 -13.24 -6.84
N ASN A 212 -2.11 -13.28 -5.82
CA ASN A 212 -2.06 -14.29 -4.76
C ASN A 212 -2.21 -15.71 -5.33
N GLN A 213 -2.99 -15.90 -6.40
CA GLN A 213 -3.12 -17.20 -7.09
C GLN A 213 -1.80 -17.63 -7.72
N PHE A 214 -1.18 -16.76 -8.53
CA PHE A 214 0.13 -17.02 -9.15
C PHE A 214 1.21 -17.32 -8.11
N TYR A 215 1.21 -16.57 -6.99
CA TYR A 215 2.14 -16.78 -5.88
C TYR A 215 1.97 -18.18 -5.25
N LYS A 216 0.74 -18.55 -4.88
CA LYS A 216 0.43 -19.85 -4.26
C LYS A 216 0.73 -21.03 -5.19
N GLU A 217 0.43 -20.91 -6.48
CA GLU A 217 0.77 -21.93 -7.48
C GLU A 217 2.28 -22.16 -7.57
N ALA A 218 3.08 -21.08 -7.53
CA ALA A 218 4.54 -21.20 -7.53
C ALA A 218 5.09 -21.92 -6.30
N GLN A 219 4.52 -21.68 -5.11
CA GLN A 219 4.96 -22.34 -3.89
C GLN A 219 4.65 -23.84 -3.90
N LYS A 220 3.49 -24.24 -4.43
CA LYS A 220 3.13 -25.66 -4.57
C LYS A 220 4.09 -26.40 -5.49
N SER A 221 4.36 -25.85 -6.67
CA SER A 221 5.28 -26.46 -7.63
C SER A 221 6.74 -26.52 -7.17
N ALA A 222 7.11 -25.77 -6.13
CA ALA A 222 8.45 -25.82 -5.53
C ALA A 222 8.55 -26.84 -4.37
N ALA A 223 7.41 -27.31 -3.85
CA ALA A 223 7.34 -28.28 -2.76
C ALA A 223 7.21 -29.74 -3.26
N ASP A 224 6.84 -29.93 -4.51
CA ASP A 224 6.79 -31.21 -5.24
C ASP A 224 8.15 -31.53 -5.90
#